data_AF-A0A7Y2ABP9-F1
#
_entry.id   AF-A0A7Y2ABP9-F1
#
_cell.length_a   1.000
_cell.length_b   1.000
_cell.length_c   1.000
_cell.angle_alpha   90.00
_cell.angle_beta   90.00
_cell.angle_gamma   90.00
#
_symmetry.space_group_name_H-M   'P 1'
#
loop_
_entity.id
_entity.type
_entity.pdbx_description
1 polymer ?
#
loop_
_entity_poly.entity_id
_entity_poly.type
_entity_poly.pdbx_seq_one_letter_code
_entity_poly.pdbx_strand_id
1 'polypeptide(L)'
;MRYFGFGLMILASLSVLALQNWFALLAFIPSVWLAFRKSGTQLNTDEGIYREYTSSFGIKRGKWMTIENYPDMALIRGREGFKAYSRGMIELSDSELVYDIYLLTKDHRSKLILKRFKDKESAQLEGRILAEKLGLDWREYSPKVSARTRSRRRR
;
A
#
# COMPACT_ATOMS: atom_id res chain seq x y z
N MET A 1 1.13 -9.23 5.99
CA MET A 1 2.40 -9.74 6.55
C MET A 1 2.63 -9.39 8.01
N ARG A 2 2.41 -8.14 8.44
CA ARG A 2 2.63 -7.75 9.84
C ARG A 2 1.85 -8.58 10.87
N TYR A 3 0.54 -8.75 10.68
CA TYR A 3 -0.31 -9.56 11.58
C TYR A 3 0.09 -11.04 11.59
N PHE A 4 0.56 -11.57 10.46
CA PHE A 4 1.07 -12.92 10.35
C PHE A 4 2.36 -13.11 11.17
N GLY A 5 3.28 -12.14 11.11
CA GLY A 5 4.49 -12.12 11.95
C GLY A 5 4.17 -12.10 13.45
N PHE A 6 3.19 -11.28 13.87
CA PHE A 6 2.72 -11.28 15.26
C PHE A 6 2.08 -12.62 15.67
N GLY A 7 1.28 -13.23 14.80
CA GLY A 7 0.67 -14.55 15.07
C GLY A 7 1.72 -15.63 15.29
N LEU A 8 2.76 -15.71 14.44
CA LEU A 8 3.87 -16.65 14.61
C LEU A 8 4.66 -16.38 15.90
N MET A 9 4.86 -15.12 16.25
CA MET A 9 5.55 -14.74 17.49
C MET A 9 4.79 -15.22 18.72
N ILE A 10 3.46 -15.05 18.75
CA ILE A 10 2.61 -15.52 19.86
C ILE A 10 2.65 -17.05 19.96
N LEU A 11 2.55 -17.77 18.84
CA LEU A 11 2.62 -19.22 18.81
C LEU A 11 3.98 -19.76 19.29
N ALA A 12 5.08 -19.14 18.86
CA ALA A 12 6.42 -19.49 19.32
C ALA A 12 6.56 -19.26 20.84
N SER A 13 6.12 -18.11 21.35
CA SER A 13 6.14 -17.82 22.80
C SER A 13 5.30 -18.81 23.61
N LEU A 14 4.09 -19.15 23.13
CA LEU A 14 3.23 -20.15 23.78
C LEU A 14 3.89 -21.53 23.82
N SER A 15 4.55 -21.95 22.73
CA SER A 15 5.22 -23.25 22.69
C SER A 15 6.43 -23.35 23.63
N VAL A 16 7.17 -22.26 23.83
CA VAL A 16 8.27 -22.21 24.81
C VAL A 16 7.71 -22.31 26.24
N LEU A 17 6.66 -21.56 26.56
CA LEU A 17 6.11 -21.48 27.91
C LEU A 17 5.31 -22.73 28.31
N ALA A 18 4.48 -23.27 27.43
CA ALA A 18 3.57 -24.36 27.74
C ALA A 18 4.15 -25.75 27.48
N LEU A 19 5.00 -25.89 26.45
CA LEU A 19 5.54 -27.19 26.02
C LEU A 19 7.03 -27.34 26.35
N GLN A 20 7.64 -26.32 26.98
CA GLN A 20 9.09 -26.26 27.29
C GLN A 20 9.98 -26.58 26.07
N ASN A 21 9.47 -26.33 24.87
CA ASN A 21 10.16 -26.63 23.64
C ASN A 21 11.10 -25.46 23.28
N TRP A 22 12.34 -25.56 23.71
CA TRP A 22 13.36 -24.53 23.48
C TRP A 22 13.70 -24.32 21.99
N PHE A 23 13.45 -25.31 21.12
CA PHE A 23 13.67 -25.19 19.67
C PHE A 23 12.76 -24.13 19.02
N ALA A 24 11.64 -23.78 19.66
CA ALA A 24 10.76 -22.73 19.17
C ALA A 24 11.41 -21.33 19.19
N LEU A 25 12.51 -21.13 19.93
CA LEU A 25 13.28 -19.89 19.88
C LEU A 25 13.89 -19.64 18.49
N LEU A 26 14.21 -20.69 17.73
CA LEU A 26 14.70 -20.55 16.35
C LEU A 26 13.66 -19.92 15.43
N ALA A 27 12.37 -20.20 15.67
CA ALA A 27 11.27 -19.61 14.93
C ALA A 27 10.98 -18.16 15.34
N PHE A 28 11.49 -17.70 16.49
CA PHE A 28 11.26 -16.35 16.99
C PHE A 28 11.95 -15.28 16.14
N ILE A 29 13.19 -15.54 15.71
CA ILE A 29 14.01 -14.63 14.90
C ILE A 29 13.30 -14.21 13.59
N PRO A 30 12.84 -15.14 12.72
CA PRO A 30 12.10 -14.76 11.52
C PRO A 30 10.74 -14.14 11.82
N SER A 31 10.09 -14.52 12.93
CA SER A 31 8.80 -13.97 13.34
C SER A 31 8.87 -12.49 13.69
N VAL A 32 9.89 -12.10 14.47
CA VAL A 32 10.15 -10.68 14.79
C VAL A 32 10.48 -9.91 13.52
N TRP A 33 11.34 -10.44 12.64
CA TRP A 33 11.69 -9.76 11.39
C TRP A 33 10.46 -9.47 10.51
N LEU A 34 9.52 -10.43 10.41
CA LEU A 34 8.27 -10.26 9.66
C LEU A 34 7.29 -9.29 10.33
N ALA A 35 7.23 -9.26 11.67
CA ALA A 35 6.36 -8.38 12.42
C ALA A 35 6.76 -6.89 12.29
N PHE A 36 8.05 -6.60 12.23
CA PHE A 36 8.57 -5.23 12.21
C PHE A 36 8.84 -4.66 10.80
N ARG A 37 8.61 -5.44 9.73
CA ARG A 37 8.63 -4.95 8.35
C ARG A 37 7.47 -3.99 8.08
N LYS A 38 7.79 -2.78 7.66
CA LYS A 38 6.83 -1.78 7.16
C LYS A 38 7.24 -1.37 5.74
N SER A 39 6.27 -1.04 4.90
CA SER A 39 6.51 -0.47 3.57
C SER A 39 5.71 0.81 3.45
N GLY A 40 6.23 1.78 2.70
CA GLY A 40 5.52 3.01 2.40
C GLY A 40 6.28 3.87 1.41
N THR A 41 5.69 5.02 1.08
CA THR A 41 6.29 6.01 0.19
C THR A 41 6.72 7.21 1.03
N GLN A 42 7.92 7.72 0.77
CA GLN A 42 8.39 8.99 1.31
C GLN A 42 8.52 9.98 0.15
N LEU A 43 8.00 11.18 0.35
CA LEU A 43 8.01 12.26 -0.62
C LEU A 43 8.88 13.39 -0.07
N ASN A 44 9.80 13.90 -0.89
CA ASN A 44 10.49 15.16 -0.63
C ASN A 44 9.98 16.20 -1.63
N THR A 45 9.19 17.15 -1.14
CA THR A 45 8.56 18.19 -1.97
C THR A 45 9.58 19.19 -2.51
N ASP A 46 10.66 19.46 -1.77
CA ASP A 46 11.63 20.51 -2.11
C ASP A 46 12.50 20.12 -3.32
N GLU A 47 12.84 18.83 -3.42
CA GLU A 47 13.70 18.28 -4.48
C GLU A 47 12.89 17.57 -5.58
N GLY A 48 11.57 17.43 -5.43
CA GLY A 48 10.74 16.73 -6.40
C GLY A 48 11.11 15.23 -6.54
N ILE A 49 11.56 14.61 -5.44
CA ILE A 49 11.95 13.19 -5.41
C ILE A 49 11.05 12.39 -4.47
N TYR A 50 10.87 11.11 -4.80
CA TYR A 50 10.15 10.16 -3.97
C TYR A 50 10.99 8.90 -3.75
N ARG A 51 10.65 8.14 -2.72
CA ARG A 51 11.25 6.84 -2.44
C ARG A 51 10.22 5.89 -1.87
N GLU A 52 10.00 4.79 -2.57
CA GLU A 52 9.40 3.61 -1.95
C GLU A 52 10.42 3.00 -0.99
N TYR A 53 10.07 2.96 0.30
CA TYR A 53 10.92 2.41 1.33
C TYR A 53 10.31 1.16 1.93
N THR A 54 11.20 0.22 2.25
CA THR A 54 10.92 -0.83 3.23
C THR A 54 11.68 -0.48 4.50
N SER A 55 10.97 -0.32 5.60
CA SER A 55 11.55 -0.12 6.92
C SER A 55 11.58 -1.45 7.65
N SER A 56 12.72 -1.77 8.24
CA SER A 56 12.86 -2.85 9.22
C SER A 56 13.50 -2.23 10.45
N PHE A 57 12.86 -2.40 11.62
CA PHE A 57 13.34 -1.80 12.88
C PHE A 57 13.60 -0.29 12.79
N GLY A 58 12.77 0.46 12.05
CA GLY A 58 12.90 1.91 11.88
C GLY A 58 13.87 2.34 10.76
N ILE A 59 14.81 1.50 10.34
CA ILE A 59 15.75 1.83 9.27
C ILE A 59 15.05 1.69 7.91
N LYS A 60 14.85 2.81 7.22
CA LYS A 60 14.23 2.87 5.89
C LYS A 60 15.27 2.53 4.80
N ARG A 61 14.98 1.55 3.95
CA ARG A 61 15.79 1.14 2.78
C ARG A 61 15.00 1.29 1.48
N GLY A 62 15.59 1.86 0.44
CA GLY A 62 14.94 2.19 -0.83
C GLY A 62 15.79 3.14 -1.68
N LYS A 63 15.45 3.28 -2.96
CA LYS A 63 16.13 4.20 -3.88
C LYS A 63 15.30 5.47 -4.03
N TRP A 64 15.96 6.62 -4.01
CA TRP A 64 15.33 7.88 -4.40
C TRP A 64 15.14 7.90 -5.91
N MET A 65 13.96 8.33 -6.36
CA MET A 65 13.54 8.40 -7.76
C MET A 65 12.90 9.76 -8.00
N THR A 66 13.06 10.29 -9.20
CA THR A 66 12.51 11.60 -9.58
C THR A 66 11.01 11.50 -9.91
N ILE A 67 10.25 12.51 -9.52
CA ILE A 67 8.80 12.61 -9.78
C ILE A 67 8.50 12.92 -11.26
N GLU A 68 9.47 13.41 -12.05
CA GLU A 68 9.30 13.79 -13.47
C GLU A 68 8.60 12.73 -14.35
N ASN A 69 8.77 11.44 -14.02
CA ASN A 69 8.09 10.34 -14.74
C ASN A 69 6.57 10.28 -14.47
N TYR A 70 6.08 11.03 -13.51
CA TYR A 70 4.69 11.07 -13.04
C TYR A 70 4.14 12.52 -13.04
N PRO A 71 3.86 13.09 -14.23
CA PRO A 71 3.40 14.48 -14.33
C PRO A 71 1.96 14.71 -13.88
N ASP A 72 1.16 13.64 -13.79
CA ASP A 72 -0.25 13.73 -13.47
C ASP A 72 -0.51 13.25 -12.03
N MET A 73 -1.43 13.89 -11.32
CA MET A 73 -1.91 13.45 -10.01
C MET A 73 -3.43 13.25 -10.04
N ALA A 74 -3.92 12.18 -9.41
CA ALA A 74 -5.35 11.91 -9.34
C ALA A 74 -5.79 11.32 -8.01
N LEU A 75 -7.05 11.58 -7.66
CA LEU A 75 -7.77 10.87 -6.60
C LEU A 75 -8.42 9.61 -7.17
N ILE A 76 -8.15 8.46 -6.56
CA ILE A 76 -8.77 7.20 -6.95
C ILE A 76 -9.53 6.62 -5.77
N ARG A 77 -10.81 6.33 -5.98
CA ARG A 77 -11.64 5.59 -5.02
C ARG A 77 -11.30 4.11 -5.08
N GLY A 78 -10.86 3.57 -3.95
CA GLY A 78 -10.65 2.15 -3.71
C GLY A 78 -11.69 1.56 -2.77
N ARG A 79 -11.71 0.23 -2.69
CA ARG A 79 -12.41 -0.53 -1.65
C ARG A 79 -11.37 -1.43 -1.00
N GLU A 80 -11.13 -1.22 0.27
CA GLU A 80 -10.25 -2.06 1.07
C GLU A 80 -11.13 -2.93 1.95
N GLY A 81 -10.93 -4.24 1.91
CA GLY A 81 -11.79 -5.16 2.61
C GLY A 81 -11.11 -6.49 2.86
N PHE A 82 -11.59 -7.17 3.89
CA PHE A 82 -11.19 -8.53 4.19
C PHE A 82 -12.33 -9.49 3.85
N LYS A 83 -11.96 -10.60 3.21
CA LYS A 83 -12.86 -11.70 2.94
C LYS A 83 -12.36 -12.92 3.70
N ALA A 84 -13.22 -13.49 4.54
CA ALA A 84 -13.02 -14.78 5.15
C ALA A 84 -14.08 -15.77 4.66
N TYR A 85 -13.62 -17.00 4.41
CA TYR A 85 -14.50 -18.12 4.11
C TYR A 85 -14.49 -19.07 5.30
N SER A 86 -15.67 -19.42 5.79
CA SER A 86 -15.82 -20.43 6.84
C SER A 86 -15.69 -21.84 6.25
N ARG A 87 -15.51 -22.86 7.12
CA ARG A 87 -15.48 -24.27 6.70
C ARG A 87 -16.81 -24.75 6.10
N GLY A 88 -17.91 -24.02 6.32
CA GLY A 88 -19.22 -24.26 5.70
C GLY A 88 -19.48 -23.46 4.42
N MET A 89 -18.44 -22.89 3.79
CA MET A 89 -18.54 -22.05 2.58
C MET A 89 -19.38 -20.77 2.76
N ILE A 90 -19.56 -20.30 3.99
CA ILE A 90 -20.19 -19.00 4.27
C ILE A 90 -19.12 -17.90 4.11
N GLU A 91 -19.40 -16.91 3.26
CA GLU A 91 -18.52 -15.76 3.03
C GLU A 91 -18.85 -14.64 4.02
N LEU A 92 -17.84 -14.23 4.80
CA LEU A 92 -17.85 -12.99 5.56
C LEU A 92 -16.99 -11.97 4.81
N SER A 93 -17.62 -10.94 4.27
CA SER A 93 -16.92 -9.83 3.62
C SER A 93 -17.17 -8.56 4.37
N ASP A 94 -16.10 -7.93 4.86
CA ASP A 94 -16.14 -6.56 5.33
C ASP A 94 -15.32 -5.69 4.37
N SER A 95 -15.78 -4.48 4.13
CA SER A 95 -15.16 -3.61 3.16
C SER A 95 -15.46 -2.15 3.43
N GLU A 96 -14.41 -1.36 3.53
CA GLU A 96 -14.47 0.08 3.68
C GLU A 96 -14.11 0.76 2.35
N LEU A 97 -14.73 1.91 2.11
CA LEU A 97 -14.33 2.80 1.03
C LEU A 97 -13.08 3.57 1.46
N VAL A 98 -12.09 3.64 0.58
CA VAL A 98 -10.86 4.39 0.80
C VAL A 98 -10.59 5.31 -0.39
N TYR A 99 -9.97 6.45 -0.12
CA TYR A 99 -9.63 7.46 -1.10
C TYR A 99 -8.12 7.65 -1.13
N ASP A 100 -7.50 7.25 -2.23
CA ASP A 100 -6.05 7.22 -2.38
C ASP A 100 -5.62 8.31 -3.37
N ILE A 101 -4.62 9.09 -2.99
CA ILE A 101 -3.95 10.04 -3.88
C ILE A 101 -2.82 9.32 -4.60
N TYR A 102 -2.84 9.35 -5.93
CA TYR A 102 -1.85 8.71 -6.79
C TYR A 102 -1.07 9.72 -7.62
N LEU A 103 0.22 9.45 -7.79
CA LEU A 103 1.01 9.94 -8.90
C LEU A 103 0.84 9.01 -10.10
N LEU A 104 0.68 9.58 -11.29
CA LEU A 104 0.38 8.88 -12.53
C LEU A 104 1.37 9.28 -13.61
N THR A 105 1.84 8.28 -14.35
CA THR A 105 2.54 8.50 -15.62
C THR A 105 1.62 9.16 -16.65
N LYS A 106 2.16 9.79 -17.70
CA LYS A 106 1.39 10.41 -18.81
C LYS A 106 0.30 9.53 -19.45
N ASP A 107 0.49 8.21 -19.44
CA ASP A 107 -0.47 7.24 -19.99
C ASP A 107 -1.41 6.63 -18.93
N HIS A 108 -1.27 7.09 -17.68
CA HIS A 108 -2.00 6.65 -16.49
C HIS A 108 -1.91 5.14 -16.21
N ARG A 109 -0.87 4.46 -16.73
CA ARG A 109 -0.66 3.01 -16.59
C ARG A 109 0.02 2.66 -15.27
N SER A 110 1.12 3.34 -14.97
CA SER A 110 1.82 3.16 -13.71
C SER A 110 1.30 4.16 -12.70
N LYS A 111 1.08 3.69 -11.48
CA LYS A 111 0.54 4.50 -10.39
C LYS A 111 1.39 4.31 -9.14
N LEU A 112 1.64 5.39 -8.43
CA LEU A 112 2.32 5.38 -7.15
C LEU A 112 1.40 5.96 -6.08
N ILE A 113 1.16 5.22 -5.01
CA ILE A 113 0.36 5.70 -3.88
C ILE A 113 1.20 6.69 -3.07
N LEU A 114 0.68 7.90 -2.89
CA LEU A 114 1.27 8.89 -1.98
C LEU A 114 0.67 8.76 -0.58
N LYS A 115 -0.67 8.87 -0.49
CA LYS A 115 -1.37 8.91 0.78
C LYS A 115 -2.79 8.37 0.64
N ARG A 116 -3.25 7.70 1.69
CA ARG A 116 -4.59 7.10 1.83
C ARG A 116 -5.42 7.89 2.83
N PHE A 117 -6.69 8.08 2.51
CA PHE A 117 -7.69 8.74 3.34
C PHE A 117 -8.94 7.89 3.46
N LYS A 118 -9.68 8.08 4.56
CA LYS A 118 -11.00 7.49 4.75
C LYS A 118 -12.11 8.36 4.16
N ASP A 119 -11.90 9.67 4.14
CA ASP A 119 -12.86 10.65 3.67
C ASP A 119 -12.45 11.26 2.32
N LYS A 120 -13.44 11.59 1.49
CA LYS A 120 -13.24 12.08 0.13
C LYS A 120 -12.81 13.54 0.11
N GLU A 121 -13.43 14.37 0.93
CA GLU A 121 -13.24 15.82 0.90
C GLU A 121 -11.83 16.18 1.39
N SER A 122 -11.41 15.58 2.50
CA SER A 122 -10.04 15.68 3.01
C SER A 122 -8.99 15.24 1.98
N ALA A 123 -9.23 14.11 1.29
CA ALA A 123 -8.33 13.62 0.25
C ALA A 123 -8.23 14.57 -0.95
N GLN A 124 -9.36 15.16 -1.36
CA GLN A 124 -9.40 16.09 -2.49
C GLN A 124 -8.72 17.41 -2.15
N LEU A 125 -8.89 17.92 -0.92
CA LEU A 125 -8.25 19.14 -0.45
C LEU A 125 -6.74 18.97 -0.33
N GLU A 126 -6.26 17.91 0.35
CA GLU A 126 -4.83 17.64 0.45
C GLU A 126 -4.20 17.35 -0.93
N GLY A 127 -4.90 16.61 -1.81
CA GLY A 127 -4.40 16.30 -3.15
C GLY A 127 -4.19 17.52 -4.01
N ARG A 128 -5.08 18.51 -3.95
CA ARG A 128 -4.91 19.79 -4.66
C ARG A 128 -3.72 20.58 -4.13
N ILE A 129 -3.55 20.65 -2.81
CA ILE A 129 -2.40 21.35 -2.18
C ILE A 129 -1.09 20.68 -2.59
N LEU A 130 -1.05 19.35 -2.62
CA LEU A 130 0.14 18.61 -3.05
C LEU A 130 0.43 18.79 -4.54
N ALA A 131 -0.60 18.77 -5.39
CA ALA A 131 -0.45 19.00 -6.82
C ALA A 131 0.11 20.41 -7.11
N GLU A 132 -0.41 21.43 -6.43
CA GLU A 132 0.07 22.81 -6.56
C GLU A 132 1.52 22.96 -6.10
N LYS A 133 1.89 22.39 -4.94
CA LYS A 133 3.26 22.42 -4.43
C LYS A 133 4.27 21.72 -5.33
N LEU A 134 3.86 20.66 -6.01
CA LEU A 134 4.72 19.88 -6.91
C LEU A 134 4.66 20.35 -8.37
N GLY A 135 3.80 21.32 -8.69
CA GLY A 135 3.58 21.78 -10.06
C GLY A 135 3.00 20.69 -10.99
N LEU A 136 2.19 19.78 -10.44
CA LEU A 136 1.61 18.64 -11.16
C LEU A 136 0.17 18.90 -11.58
N ASP A 137 -0.25 18.29 -12.68
CA ASP A 137 -1.61 18.41 -13.18
C ASP A 137 -2.58 17.55 -12.36
N TRP A 138 -3.52 18.18 -11.66
CA TRP A 138 -4.61 17.45 -11.02
C TRP A 138 -5.66 17.02 -12.05
N ARG A 139 -5.72 15.73 -12.35
CA ARG A 139 -6.62 15.16 -13.37
C ARG A 139 -7.50 14.06 -12.82
N GLU A 140 -8.64 13.87 -13.48
CA GLU A 140 -9.45 12.68 -13.25
C GLU A 140 -8.77 11.45 -13.88
N TYR A 141 -8.79 10.33 -13.15
CA TYR A 141 -8.12 9.12 -13.58
C TYR A 141 -8.80 8.51 -14.84
N SER A 142 -8.17 8.71 -16.00
CA SER A 142 -8.63 8.15 -17.29
C SER A 142 -7.52 7.38 -18.01
N PRO A 143 -7.39 6.05 -17.82
CA PRO A 143 -6.32 5.25 -18.44
C PRO A 143 -6.55 5.03 -19.94
N LYS A 144 -5.51 5.21 -20.75
CA LYS A 144 -5.55 4.89 -22.20
C LYS A 144 -5.67 3.37 -22.42
N VAL A 145 -6.87 2.90 -22.72
CA VAL A 145 -7.17 1.48 -22.95
C VAL A 145 -6.72 1.03 -24.34
N SER A 146 -5.89 -0.03 -24.40
CA SER A 146 -5.43 -0.61 -25.66
C SER A 146 -6.57 -1.23 -26.50
N ALA A 147 -6.39 -1.29 -27.82
CA ALA A 147 -7.38 -1.89 -28.74
C ALA A 147 -7.69 -3.36 -28.38
N ARG A 148 -6.66 -4.13 -27.98
CA ARG A 148 -6.80 -5.54 -27.56
C ARG A 148 -7.62 -5.70 -26.27
N THR A 149 -7.49 -4.76 -25.33
CA THR A 149 -8.31 -4.76 -24.11
C THR A 149 -9.74 -4.33 -24.40
N ARG A 150 -9.93 -3.39 -25.33
CA ARG A 150 -11.25 -2.91 -25.76
C ARG A 150 -12.05 -4.01 -26.47
N SER A 151 -11.41 -4.82 -27.32
CA SER A 151 -12.08 -5.94 -28.01
C SER A 151 -12.52 -7.06 -27.06
N ARG A 152 -11.75 -7.33 -25.99
CA ARG A 152 -12.15 -8.29 -24.95
C ARG A 152 -13.38 -7.86 -24.13
N ARG A 153 -13.54 -6.56 -23.85
CA ARG A 153 -14.69 -6.03 -23.09
C ARG A 153 -16.00 -5.98 -23.88
N ARG A 154 -15.94 -6.09 -25.21
CA ARG A 154 -17.11 -6.03 -26.11
C ARG A 154 -17.72 -7.40 -26.39
N ARG A 155 -17.05 -8.49 -26.01
CA ARG A 155 -17.63 -9.84 -25.98
C ARG A 155 -18.25 -10.09 -24.62
#